data_AF-A0A836X0S7-F1
#
_entry.id   AF-A0A836X0S7-F1
#
_cell.length_a   1.000
_cell.length_b   1.000
_cell.length_c   1.000
_cell.angle_alpha   90.00
_cell.angle_beta   90.00
_cell.angle_gamma   90.00
#
_symmetry.space_group_name_H-M   'P 1'
#
loop_
_entity.id
_entity.type
_entity.pdbx_description
1 polymer ?
#
loop_
_entity_poly.entity_id
_entity_poly.type
_entity_poly.pdbx_seq_one_letter_code
_entity_poly.pdbx_strand_id
1 'polypeptide(L)'
;MKIKEYKMKQYKLIGEKYVEIGLWTMSFDRMGLEIEIDDKYEEEKDEANWIINRLVEADSSPLPKDFLEHWQDSLSPYDGMMGKIDLIQG
;
A
#
# COMPACT_ATOMS: atom_id res chain seq x y z
N MET A 1 -19.18 13.93 7.91
CA MET A 1 -17.73 14.05 8.18
C MET A 1 -17.03 13.54 6.94
N LYS A 2 -16.25 14.38 6.24
CA LYS A 2 -15.52 13.98 5.04
C LYS A 2 -14.32 13.13 5.47
N ILE A 3 -14.28 11.86 5.06
CA ILE A 3 -13.15 10.99 5.38
C ILE A 3 -12.01 11.38 4.43
N LYS A 4 -10.83 11.69 4.99
CA LYS A 4 -9.62 12.00 4.23
C LYS A 4 -8.69 10.80 4.29
N GLU A 5 -8.15 10.41 3.14
CA GLU A 5 -7.31 9.22 3.01
C GLU A 5 -6.21 9.47 1.99
N TYR A 6 -5.05 8.86 2.23
CA TYR A 6 -4.00 8.72 1.24
C TYR A 6 -4.21 7.41 0.49
N LYS A 7 -4.08 7.45 -0.83
CA LYS A 7 -4.16 6.27 -1.69
C LYS A 7 -2.87 6.10 -2.49
N MET A 8 -2.38 4.88 -2.57
CA MET A 8 -1.20 4.51 -3.35
C MET A 8 -1.47 3.20 -4.08
N LYS A 9 -1.35 3.19 -5.40
CA LYS A 9 -1.55 1.99 -6.20
C LYS A 9 -0.28 1.14 -6.22
N GLN A 10 -0.43 -0.18 -6.26
CA GLN A 10 0.66 -1.12 -6.47
C GLN A 10 0.58 -1.73 -7.86
N TYR A 11 1.73 -1.82 -8.52
CA TYR A 11 1.87 -2.38 -9.85
C TYR A 11 2.90 -3.52 -9.86
N LYS A 12 2.63 -4.55 -10.65
CA LYS A 12 3.59 -5.64 -10.96
C LYS A 12 4.06 -5.52 -12.39
N LEU A 13 5.34 -5.81 -12.64
CA LEU A 13 5.86 -5.91 -14.00
C LEU A 13 5.51 -7.28 -14.59
N ILE A 14 4.67 -7.30 -15.62
CA ILE A 14 4.25 -8.51 -16.34
C ILE A 14 4.68 -8.38 -17.79
N GLY A 15 5.71 -9.14 -18.18
CA GLY A 15 6.40 -8.94 -19.45
C GLY A 15 7.07 -7.57 -19.48
N GLU A 16 6.61 -6.68 -20.36
CA GLU A 16 7.15 -5.32 -20.51
C GLU A 16 6.17 -4.23 -19.98
N LYS A 17 5.14 -4.62 -19.23
CA LYS A 17 4.07 -3.71 -18.80
C LYS A 17 3.86 -3.76 -17.30
N TYR A 18 3.69 -2.59 -16.70
CA TYR A 18 3.18 -2.46 -15.35
C TYR A 18 1.67 -2.63 -15.34
N VAL A 19 1.20 -3.60 -14.57
CA VAL A 19 -0.23 -3.91 -14.39
C VAL A 19 -0.60 -3.56 -12.95
N GLU A 20 -1.70 -2.81 -12.77
CA GLU A 20 -2.23 -2.51 -11.44
C GLU A 20 -2.70 -3.80 -10.78
N ILE A 21 -2.17 -4.07 -9.59
CA ILE A 21 -2.45 -5.30 -8.84
C ILE A 21 -3.08 -5.04 -7.49
N GLY A 22 -3.03 -3.80 -6.99
CA GLY A 22 -3.57 -3.50 -5.68
C GLY A 22 -3.60 -2.01 -5.32
N LEU A 23 -4.20 -1.73 -4.17
CA LEU A 23 -4.43 -0.40 -3.64
C LEU A 23 -4.15 -0.38 -2.15
N TRP A 24 -3.31 0.57 -1.74
CA TRP A 24 -3.02 0.88 -0.35
C TRP A 24 -3.79 2.13 0.02
N THR A 25 -4.57 2.06 1.10
CA THR A 25 -5.35 3.16 1.64
C THR A 25 -4.95 3.40 3.09
N MET A 26 -4.46 4.61 3.38
CA MET A 26 -4.11 5.01 4.74
C MET A 26 -5.00 6.16 5.18
N SER A 27 -5.61 6.04 6.37
CA SER A 27 -6.41 7.13 6.92
C SER A 27 -5.56 8.38 7.14
N PHE A 28 -6.13 9.57 6.96
CA PHE A 28 -5.36 10.82 7.10
C PHE A 28 -4.79 11.05 8.50
N ASP A 29 -5.46 10.52 9.53
CA ASP A 29 -4.96 10.50 10.91
C ASP A 29 -3.86 9.45 11.17
N ARG A 30 -3.59 8.58 10.18
CA ARG A 30 -2.60 7.48 10.17
C ARG A 30 -2.90 6.37 11.18
N MET A 31 -4.16 6.27 11.61
CA MET A 31 -4.60 5.25 12.56
C MET A 31 -4.96 3.92 11.88
N GLY A 32 -5.21 3.94 10.57
CA GLY A 32 -5.58 2.76 9.80
C GLY A 32 -4.82 2.67 8.48
N LEU A 33 -4.51 1.44 8.10
CA LEU A 33 -3.98 1.05 6.80
C LEU A 33 -4.78 -0.15 6.31
N GLU A 34 -5.21 -0.07 5.06
CA GLU A 34 -5.85 -1.13 4.31
C GLU A 34 -5.03 -1.37 3.04
N ILE A 35 -4.77 -2.64 2.72
CA ILE A 35 -4.08 -3.04 1.51
C ILE A 35 -4.94 -4.07 0.80
N GLU A 36 -5.44 -3.73 -0.37
CA GLU A 36 -6.24 -4.62 -1.22
C GLU A 36 -5.39 -5.07 -2.40
N ILE A 37 -5.15 -6.38 -2.53
CA ILE A 37 -4.46 -7.00 -3.67
C ILE A 37 -5.45 -7.90 -4.41
N ASP A 38 -5.44 -7.87 -5.74
CA ASP A 38 -6.26 -8.74 -6.60
C ASP A 38 -5.92 -10.22 -6.32
N ASP A 39 -6.96 -11.03 -6.12
CA ASP A 39 -6.86 -12.45 -5.72
C ASP A 39 -6.00 -13.31 -6.64
N LYS A 40 -5.77 -12.90 -7.90
CA LYS A 40 -4.89 -13.63 -8.82
C LYS A 40 -3.39 -13.48 -8.49
N TYR A 41 -3.03 -12.62 -7.54
CA TYR A 41 -1.66 -12.35 -7.10
C TYR A 41 -1.47 -12.78 -5.64
N GLU A 42 -1.52 -14.09 -5.40
CA GLU A 42 -1.48 -14.68 -4.05
C GLU A 42 -0.21 -14.30 -3.27
N GLU A 43 0.96 -14.25 -3.93
CA GLU A 43 2.23 -13.89 -3.29
C GLU A 43 2.21 -12.46 -2.74
N GLU A 44 1.75 -11.50 -3.55
CA GLU A 44 1.63 -10.10 -3.11
C GLU A 44 0.55 -9.91 -2.05
N LYS A 45 -0.51 -10.71 -2.11
CA LYS A 45 -1.56 -10.71 -1.09
C LYS A 45 -1.04 -11.25 0.24
N ASP A 46 -0.23 -12.31 0.22
CA ASP A 46 0.42 -12.86 1.41
C ASP A 46 1.43 -11.85 2.00
N GLU A 47 2.19 -11.16 1.16
CA GLU A 47 3.08 -10.07 1.58
C GLU A 47 2.29 -8.93 2.24
N ALA A 48 1.21 -8.46 1.61
CA ALA A 48 0.34 -7.43 2.18
C ALA A 48 -0.23 -7.84 3.55
N ASN A 49 -0.72 -9.08 3.67
CA ASN A 49 -1.20 -9.63 4.94
C ASN A 49 -0.09 -9.69 5.99
N TRP A 50 1.12 -10.09 5.60
CA TRP A 50 2.27 -10.11 6.49
C TRP A 50 2.62 -8.72 7.03
N ILE A 51 2.60 -7.69 6.18
CA ILE A 51 2.84 -6.29 6.57
C ILE A 51 1.78 -5.84 7.59
N ILE A 52 0.50 -6.06 7.30
CA ILE A 52 -0.61 -5.68 8.19
C ILE A 52 -0.48 -6.38 9.54
N ASN A 53 -0.23 -7.69 9.54
CA ASN A 53 -0.05 -8.47 10.78
C ASN A 53 1.14 -7.92 11.58
N ARG A 54 2.24 -7.57 10.92
CA ARG A 54 3.43 -7.06 11.60
C ARG A 54 3.18 -5.71 12.26
N LEU A 55 2.41 -4.82 11.61
CA LEU A 55 2.02 -3.53 12.18
C LEU A 55 1.12 -3.71 13.41
N VAL A 56 0.17 -4.65 13.35
CA VAL A 56 -0.72 -4.98 14.47
C VAL A 56 0.08 -5.56 15.64
N GLU A 57 0.95 -6.53 15.38
CA GLU A 57 1.82 -7.13 16.42
C GLU A 57 2.73 -6.12 17.10
N ALA A 58 3.22 -5.14 16.34
CA ALA A 58 4.11 -4.09 16.82
C ALA A 58 3.36 -2.91 17.48
N ASP A 59 2.02 -2.97 17.58
CA ASP A 59 1.17 -1.86 18.04
C ASP A 59 1.52 -0.52 17.35
N SER A 60 1.77 -0.60 16.05
CA SER A 60 2.29 0.52 15.25
C SER A 60 1.15 1.44 14.82
N SER A 61 0.66 2.25 15.76
CA SER A 61 -0.33 3.29 15.50
C SER A 61 -0.08 4.53 16.36
N PRO A 62 -0.07 5.75 15.79
CA PRO A 62 -0.24 6.05 14.37
C PRO A 62 0.99 5.68 13.54
N LEU A 63 0.79 5.37 12.26
CA LEU A 63 1.88 5.09 11.32
C LEU A 63 2.78 6.33 11.11
N PRO A 64 4.07 6.14 10.77
CA PRO A 64 4.97 7.23 10.40
C PRO A 64 4.40 8.14 9.31
N LYS A 65 4.80 9.42 9.29
CA LYS A 65 4.28 10.39 8.30
C LYS A 65 4.69 10.06 6.88
N ASP A 66 5.87 9.45 6.76
CA ASP A 66 6.58 9.03 5.56
C ASP A 66 6.37 7.53 5.26
N PHE A 67 5.37 6.89 5.89
CA PHE A 67 5.18 5.45 5.78
C PHE A 67 4.94 5.00 4.34
N LEU A 68 4.07 5.69 3.60
CA LEU A 68 3.78 5.33 2.20
C LEU A 68 4.97 5.66 1.30
N GLU A 69 5.69 6.76 1.55
CA GLU A 69 6.90 7.14 0.83
C GLU A 69 8.01 6.09 1.01
N HIS A 70 8.17 5.57 2.24
CA HIS A 70 9.11 4.49 2.51
C HIS A 70 8.82 3.24 1.67
N TRP A 71 7.55 2.83 1.58
CA TRP A 71 7.13 1.69 0.76
C TRP A 71 7.20 1.98 -0.74
N GLN A 72 7.03 3.25 -1.12
CA GLN A 72 7.20 3.67 -2.50
C GLN A 72 8.65 3.48 -2.98
N ASP A 73 9.61 3.79 -2.12
CA ASP A 73 11.04 3.68 -2.40
C ASP A 73 11.60 2.26 -2.20
N SER A 74 10.92 1.40 -1.44
CA SER A 74 11.42 0.05 -1.11
C SER A 74 11.21 -0.98 -2.23
N LEU A 75 10.26 -0.77 -3.14
CA LEU A 75 9.92 -1.75 -4.16
C LEU A 75 10.87 -1.63 -5.37
N SER A 76 11.55 -2.73 -5.68
CA SER A 76 12.45 -2.82 -6.83
C SER A 76 11.68 -2.71 -8.15
N PRO A 77 12.16 -1.90 -9.13
CA PRO A 77 11.54 -1.79 -10.46
C PRO A 77 11.45 -3.10 -11.24
N TYR A 78 12.22 -4.12 -10.87
CA TYR A 78 12.19 -5.43 -11.51
C TYR A 78 11.04 -6.31 -11.01
N ASP A 79 10.55 -6.03 -9.80
CA ASP A 79 9.48 -6.77 -9.15
C ASP A 79 8.14 -6.04 -9.30
N GLY A 80 8.16 -4.70 -9.33
CA GLY A 80 6.99 -3.86 -9.54
C GLY A 80 7.28 -2.38 -9.36
N MET A 81 6.23 -1.59 -9.14
CA MET A 81 6.38 -0.21 -8.69
C MET A 81 5.19 0.21 -7.84
N MET A 82 5.43 1.12 -6.91
CA MET A 82 4.35 1.84 -6.24
C MET A 82 4.04 3.12 -7.02
N GLY A 83 2.74 3.38 -7.21
CA GLY A 83 2.22 4.58 -7.86
C GLY A 83 2.37 5.83 -7.00
N LYS A 84 1.84 6.95 -7.48
CA LYS A 84 1.80 8.19 -6.72
C LYS A 84 0.91 8.07 -5.49
N ILE A 85 1.24 8.83 -4.46
CA ILE A 85 0.42 8.98 -3.26
C ILE A 85 -0.56 10.14 -3.50
N ASP A 86 -1.84 9.83 -3.57
CA ASP A 86 -2.92 10.79 -3.80
C ASP A 86 -3.72 11.01 -2.50
N LEU A 87 -3.88 12.29 -2.09
CA LEU A 87 -4.78 12.66 -0.99
C LEU A 87 -6.21 12.84 -1.51
N ILE A 88 -7.13 11.98 -1.09
CA ILE A 88 -8.53 12.04 -1.48
C ILE A 88 -9.39 12.57 -0.33
N GLN A 89 -10.38 13.41 -0.66
CA GLN A 89 -11.40 13.89 0.27
C GLN A 89 -12.77 13.35 -0.18
N GLY A 90 -13.31 12.39 0.57
CA GLY A 90 -14.68 11.87 0.38
C GLY A 90 -15.77 12.85 0.84
#